data_AF-A0A524QWN1-F1
#
_entry.id   AF-A0A524QWN1-F1
#
_cell.length_a   1.000
_cell.length_b   1.000
_cell.length_c   1.000
_cell.angle_alpha   90.00
_cell.angle_beta   90.00
_cell.angle_gamma   90.00
#
_symmetry.space_group_name_H-M   'P 1'
#
loop_
_entity.id
_entity.type
_entity.pdbx_description
1 polymer ?
#
loop_
_entity_poly.entity_id
_entity_poly.type
_entity_poly.pdbx_seq_one_letter_code
_entity_poly.pdbx_strand_id
1 'polypeptide(L)'
;PLSAQHIVNQYSQEELTRIFRAYGELERPAAWSFKIVRAREDQAIQTTTELVDCLKPMLKRGRENKDLARVFQALRIEVKSWVVAVP
;
A
#
# COMPACT_ATOMS: atom_id res chain seq x y z
N PRO A 1 -0.83 -18.19 0.21
CA PRO A 1 0.19 -17.27 -0.34
C PRO A 1 -0.17 -15.83 0.05
N LEU A 2 0.79 -15.03 0.52
CA LEU A 2 0.54 -13.62 0.84
C LEU A 2 0.16 -12.85 -0.43
N SER A 3 -0.94 -12.09 -0.39
CA SER A 3 -1.39 -11.27 -1.52
C SER A 3 -1.37 -9.77 -1.16
N ALA A 4 -1.29 -8.90 -2.17
CA ALA A 4 -1.39 -7.45 -1.95
C ALA A 4 -2.72 -7.07 -1.28
N GLN A 5 -3.81 -7.76 -1.64
CA GLN A 5 -5.12 -7.62 -1.00
C GLN A 5 -5.06 -7.95 0.50
N HIS A 6 -4.37 -9.03 0.88
CA HIS A 6 -4.18 -9.38 2.28
C HIS A 6 -3.39 -8.29 3.00
N ILE A 7 -2.28 -7.81 2.43
CA ILE A 7 -1.47 -6.74 3.02
C ILE A 7 -2.31 -5.49 3.27
N VAL A 8 -3.01 -4.97 2.25
CA VAL A 8 -3.76 -3.72 2.41
C VAL A 8 -4.94 -3.85 3.39
N ASN A 9 -5.54 -5.03 3.53
CA ASN A 9 -6.70 -5.23 4.41
C ASN A 9 -6.35 -5.70 5.83
N GLN A 10 -5.20 -6.35 6.04
CA GLN A 10 -4.88 -7.02 7.31
C GLN A 10 -3.69 -6.42 8.05
N TYR A 11 -2.71 -5.81 7.35
CA TYR A 11 -1.56 -5.21 8.04
C TYR A 11 -2.00 -4.04 8.93
N SER A 12 -1.37 -3.88 10.08
CA SER A 12 -1.55 -2.70 10.92
C SER A 12 -1.09 -1.43 10.19
N GLN A 13 -1.47 -0.26 10.70
CA GLN A 13 -0.99 1.00 10.15
C GLN A 13 0.54 1.10 10.21
N GLU A 14 1.16 0.61 11.29
CA GLU A 14 2.60 0.56 11.49
C GLU A 14 3.28 -0.34 10.47
N GLU A 15 2.71 -1.53 10.21
CA GLU A 15 3.23 -2.47 9.23
C GLU A 15 3.15 -1.91 7.80
N LEU A 16 2.02 -1.30 7.44
CA LEU A 16 1.89 -0.57 6.17
C LEU A 16 2.90 0.58 6.07
N THR A 17 3.09 1.32 7.16
CA THR A 17 4.05 2.43 7.21
C THR A 17 5.47 1.93 7.02
N ARG A 18 5.81 0.79 7.62
CA ARG A 18 7.12 0.12 7.48
C ARG A 18 7.40 -0.21 6.02
N ILE A 19 6.48 -0.90 5.33
CA ILE A 19 6.72 -1.32 3.94
C ILE A 19 6.73 -0.13 2.97
N PHE A 20 5.87 0.87 3.17
CA PHE A 20 5.86 2.06 2.31
C PHE A 20 7.10 2.94 2.50
N ARG A 21 7.67 2.95 3.72
CA ARG A 21 8.95 3.60 3.98
C ARG A 21 10.11 2.81 3.36
N ALA A 22 10.16 1.50 3.59
CA ALA A 22 11.29 0.66 3.20
C ALA A 22 11.38 0.43 1.69
N TYR A 23 10.23 0.26 1.03
CA TYR A 23 10.18 -0.22 -0.36
C TYR A 23 9.54 0.76 -1.33
N GLY A 24 8.76 1.73 -0.82
CA GLY A 24 8.05 2.72 -1.63
C GLY A 24 8.70 4.11 -1.63
N GLU A 25 9.61 4.42 -0.71
CA GLU A 25 10.22 5.76 -0.57
C GLU A 25 9.18 6.90 -0.59
N LEU A 26 8.00 6.66 -0.01
CA LEU A 26 6.94 7.66 0.08
C LEU A 26 7.37 8.76 1.06
N GLU A 27 7.15 10.03 0.72
CA GLU A 27 7.56 11.16 1.57
C GLU A 27 6.84 11.17 2.94
N ARG A 28 5.60 10.66 3.01
CA ARG A 28 4.75 10.67 4.21
C ARG A 28 4.09 9.31 4.43
N PRO A 29 4.84 8.21 4.63
CA PRO A 29 4.33 6.85 4.57
C PRO A 29 3.23 6.57 5.61
N ALA A 30 3.28 7.24 6.76
CA ALA A 30 2.23 7.16 7.78
C ALA A 30 0.88 7.69 7.30
N ALA A 31 0.87 8.76 6.48
CA ALA A 31 -0.37 9.32 5.93
C ALA A 31 -1.01 8.39 4.89
N TRP A 32 -0.18 7.72 4.07
CA TRP A 32 -0.65 6.72 3.09
C TRP A 32 -1.28 5.52 3.80
N SER A 33 -0.59 5.03 4.82
CA SER A 33 -1.06 3.92 5.64
C SER A 33 -2.37 4.26 6.35
N PHE A 34 -2.45 5.44 6.98
CA PHE A 34 -3.68 5.92 7.60
C PHE A 34 -4.83 5.98 6.60
N LYS A 35 -4.60 6.49 5.38
CA LYS A 35 -5.65 6.58 4.37
C LYS A 35 -6.17 5.20 3.95
N ILE A 36 -5.29 4.21 3.82
CA ILE A 36 -5.67 2.82 3.50
C ILE A 36 -6.44 2.19 4.65
N VAL A 37 -5.97 2.34 5.89
CA VAL A 37 -6.65 1.80 7.08
C VAL A 37 -8.04 2.40 7.23
N ARG A 38 -8.19 3.72 7.06
CA ARG A 38 -9.50 4.38 7.05
C ARG A 38 -10.40 3.89 5.93
N ALA A 39 -9.87 3.73 4.72
CA ALA A 39 -10.68 3.27 3.59
C ALA A 39 -11.24 1.85 3.81
N ARG A 40 -10.43 0.95 4.37
CA ARG A 40 -10.86 -0.44 4.64
C ARG A 40 -11.78 -0.59 5.85
N GLU A 41 -11.81 0.38 6.77
CA GLU A 41 -12.80 0.44 7.86
C GLU A 41 -14.21 0.61 7.29
N ASP A 42 -14.36 1.38 6.20
CA ASP A 42 -15.64 1.58 5.52
C ASP A 42 -15.99 0.40 4.59
N GLN A 43 -15.04 -0.01 3.74
CA GLN A 43 -15.22 -1.12 2.82
C GLN A 43 -13.88 -1.80 2.51
N ALA A 44 -13.82 -3.13 2.64
CA ALA A 44 -12.63 -3.91 2.30
C ALA A 44 -12.18 -3.65 0.85
N ILE A 45 -10.89 -3.43 0.66
CA ILE A 45 -10.28 -3.10 -0.64
C ILE A 45 -10.05 -4.38 -1.42
N GLN A 46 -10.90 -4.65 -2.42
CA GLN A 46 -10.87 -5.88 -3.22
C GLN A 46 -10.05 -5.73 -4.49
N THR A 47 -10.04 -4.53 -5.09
CA THR A 47 -9.42 -4.28 -6.40
C THR A 47 -8.32 -3.21 -6.36
N THR A 48 -7.47 -3.21 -7.38
CA THR A 48 -6.46 -2.14 -7.55
C THR A 48 -7.10 -0.79 -7.80
N THR A 49 -8.26 -0.75 -8.48
CA THR A 49 -9.02 0.47 -8.71
C THR A 49 -9.49 1.09 -7.40
N GLU A 50 -10.05 0.28 -6.48
CA GLU A 50 -10.45 0.75 -5.15
C GLU A 50 -9.28 1.29 -4.33
N LEU A 51 -8.12 0.63 -4.41
CA LEU A 51 -6.90 1.12 -3.78
C LEU A 51 -6.45 2.47 -4.36
N VAL A 52 -6.48 2.61 -5.69
CA VAL A 52 -6.13 3.89 -6.34
C VAL A 52 -7.13 4.97 -5.95
N ASP A 53 -8.42 4.66 -5.94
CA ASP A 53 -9.50 5.59 -5.63
C ASP A 53 -9.39 6.13 -4.21
N CYS A 54 -9.09 5.27 -3.23
CA CYS A 54 -8.91 5.75 -1.85
C CYS A 54 -7.65 6.62 -1.69
N LEU A 55 -6.65 6.41 -2.53
CA LEU A 55 -5.39 7.17 -2.52
C LEU A 55 -5.39 8.43 -3.39
N LYS A 56 -6.38 8.62 -4.27
CA LYS A 56 -6.52 9.82 -5.13
C LYS A 56 -6.27 11.15 -4.39
N PRO A 57 -6.80 11.39 -3.18
CA PRO A 57 -6.58 12.65 -2.46
C PRO A 57 -5.13 12.90 -2.04
N MET A 58 -4.29 11.85 -2.05
CA MET A 58 -2.88 11.93 -1.66
C MET A 58 -1.94 12.14 -2.84
N LEU A 59 -2.42 11.89 -4.06
CA LEU A 59 -1.61 11.97 -5.27
C LEU A 59 -1.22 13.41 -5.56
N LYS A 60 0.06 13.64 -5.83
CA LYS A 60 0.52 14.97 -6.21
C LYS A 60 0.29 15.21 -7.69
N ARG A 61 -0.29 16.37 -8.02
CA ARG A 61 -0.53 16.79 -9.40
C ARG A 61 0.76 16.75 -10.22
N GLY A 62 0.73 16.07 -11.37
CA GLY A 62 1.88 15.87 -12.26
C GLY A 62 2.87 14.79 -11.79
N ARG A 63 2.58 14.08 -10.68
CA ARG A 63 3.39 12.97 -10.16
C ARG A 63 2.54 11.75 -9.77
N GLU A 64 1.27 11.72 -10.16
CA GLU A 64 0.30 10.68 -9.80
C GLU A 64 0.83 9.28 -10.13
N ASN A 65 1.32 9.08 -11.36
CA ASN A 65 1.89 7.80 -11.79
C ASN A 65 3.13 7.41 -10.98
N LYS A 66 3.96 8.37 -10.60
CA LYS A 66 5.18 8.13 -9.80
C LYS A 66 4.81 7.73 -8.37
N ASP A 67 3.83 8.40 -7.78
CA ASP A 67 3.34 8.10 -6.43
C ASP A 67 2.67 6.72 -6.38
N LEU A 68 1.82 6.40 -7.37
CA LEU A 68 1.20 5.07 -7.48
C LEU A 68 2.22 3.97 -7.73
N ALA A 69 3.21 4.19 -8.61
CA ALA A 69 4.28 3.23 -8.86
C ALA A 69 5.02 2.86 -7.59
N ARG A 70 5.28 3.84 -6.71
CA ARG A 70 5.91 3.63 -5.40
C ARG A 70 5.06 2.80 -4.45
N VAL A 71 3.75 3.04 -4.39
CA VAL A 71 2.81 2.24 -3.60
C VAL A 71 2.79 0.79 -4.09
N PHE A 72 2.62 0.57 -5.40
CA PHE A 72 2.59 -0.79 -5.97
C PHE A 72 3.94 -1.51 -5.85
N GLN A 73 5.05 -0.78 -5.97
CA GLN A 73 6.38 -1.33 -5.75
C GLN A 73 6.52 -1.90 -4.34
N ALA A 74 6.10 -1.15 -3.32
CA ALA A 74 6.19 -1.59 -1.93
C ALA A 74 5.37 -2.87 -1.68
N LEU A 75 4.13 -2.91 -2.17
CA LEU A 75 3.26 -4.08 -2.05
C LEU A 75 3.85 -5.29 -2.78
N ARG A 76 4.38 -5.10 -4.00
CA ARG A 76 4.99 -6.19 -4.79
C ARG A 76 6.21 -6.78 -4.10
N ILE A 77 7.07 -5.94 -3.51
CA ILE A 77 8.27 -6.39 -2.79
C ILE A 77 7.85 -7.19 -1.56
N GLU A 78 6.89 -6.69 -0.76
CA GLU A 78 6.42 -7.40 0.44
C GLU A 78 5.83 -8.78 0.10
N VAL A 79 4.97 -8.85 -0.93
CA VAL A 79 4.42 -10.13 -1.42
C VAL A 79 5.55 -11.09 -1.81
N LYS A 80 6.55 -10.61 -2.55
CA LYS A 80 7.68 -11.44 -3.00
C LYS A 80 8.52 -11.92 -1.82
N SER A 81 8.84 -11.04 -0.87
CA SER A 81 9.66 -11.38 0.30
C SER A 81 9.04 -12.49 1.13
N TRP A 82 7.71 -12.52 1.26
CA TRP A 82 7.02 -13.62 1.94
C TRP A 82 7.15 -14.96 1.18
N VAL A 83 7.04 -14.95 -0.15
CA VAL A 83 7.19 -16.16 -0.98
C VAL A 83 8.60 -16.74 -0.89
N VAL A 84 9.62 -15.88 -0.77
CA VAL A 84 11.03 -16.30 -0.66
C VAL A 84 11.40 -16.79 0.75
N ALA A 85 10.61 -16.44 1.78
CA ALA A 85 10.90 -16.79 3.17
C ALA A 85 10.55 -18.24 3.55
N VAL A 86 9.98 -19.02 2.63
CA VAL A 86 9.67 -20.45 2.82
C VAL A 86 10.69 -21.28 2.02
N PRO A 87 11.56 -22.09 2.68
CA PRO A 87 12.45 -23.01 1.99
C PRO A 87 11.72 -24.18 1.34
#